data_AF-A0A1I4RM49-F1
#
_entry.id   AF-A0A1I4RM49-F1
#
_cell.length_a   1.000
_cell.length_b   1.000
_cell.length_c   1.000
_cell.angle_alpha   90.00
_cell.angle_beta   90.00
_cell.angle_gamma   90.00
#
_symmetry.space_group_name_H-M   'P 1'
#
loop_
_entity.id
_entity.type
_entity.pdbx_description
1 polymer ?
#
loop_
_entity_poly.entity_id
_entity_poly.type
_entity_poly.pdbx_seq_one_letter_code
_entity_poly.pdbx_strand_id
1 'polypeptide(L)'
;QGAQNFTFVDTAASAPTSTSIGTGSDKLLLRISQDAYQGDAQYTVSVDGKQIGGVLTAHASHAAGQSDTVTVNGDWASGGHTVAVNFLNDAWGGSASLDRNLYVDSATYGSAAVADAHLSLAGQGAQNFTFFH
;
A
#
# COMPACT_ATOMS: atom_id res chain seq x y z
N GLN A 1 3.40 24.01 -40.10
CA GLN A 1 4.44 23.53 -39.16
C GLN A 1 3.75 22.57 -38.22
N GLY A 2 4.09 21.28 -38.28
CA GLY A 2 3.42 20.23 -37.53
C GLY A 2 3.87 20.22 -36.08
N ALA A 3 2.92 20.31 -35.14
CA ALA A 3 3.16 19.93 -33.77
C ALA A 3 2.96 18.42 -33.68
N GLN A 4 4.06 17.68 -33.60
CA GLN A 4 4.03 16.28 -33.19
C GLN A 4 3.88 16.27 -31.67
N ASN A 5 2.69 15.94 -31.19
CA ASN A 5 2.44 15.81 -29.76
C ASN A 5 3.02 14.47 -29.29
N PHE A 6 4.27 14.47 -28.84
CA PHE A 6 4.86 13.35 -28.13
C PHE A 6 4.19 13.27 -26.76
N THR A 7 3.19 12.39 -26.64
CA THR A 7 2.61 12.08 -25.35
C THR A 7 3.58 11.13 -24.66
N PHE A 8 4.45 11.67 -23.80
CA PHE A 8 5.15 10.84 -22.83
C PHE A 8 4.09 10.30 -21.88
N VAL A 9 3.79 9.01 -21.97
CA VAL A 9 3.01 8.31 -20.94
C VAL A 9 3.97 8.06 -19.78
N ASP A 10 4.36 9.14 -19.11
CA ASP A 10 4.93 9.03 -17.78
C ASP A 10 3.73 8.68 -16.89
N THR A 11 3.61 7.42 -16.48
CA THR A 11 2.58 6.99 -15.52
C THR A 11 2.92 7.58 -14.16
N ALA A 12 2.79 8.89 -14.03
CA ALA A 12 2.81 9.57 -12.75
C ALA A 12 1.68 8.97 -11.90
N ALA A 13 2.06 8.52 -10.71
CA ALA A 13 1.11 8.02 -9.72
C ALA A 13 0.02 9.08 -9.48
N SER A 14 -1.25 8.67 -9.42
CA SER A 14 -2.38 9.57 -9.20
C SER A 14 -2.36 10.20 -7.79
N ALA A 15 -3.11 11.28 -7.58
CA ALA A 15 -3.11 11.99 -6.30
C ALA A 15 -3.40 11.03 -5.11
N PRO A 16 -2.73 11.22 -3.95
CA PRO A 16 -2.96 10.38 -2.78
C PRO A 16 -4.41 10.36 -2.34
N THR A 17 -4.86 9.19 -1.90
CA THR A 17 -6.25 8.91 -1.53
C THR A 17 -6.37 8.54 -0.05
N SER A 18 -7.58 8.61 0.48
CA SER A 18 -7.92 8.08 1.81
C SER A 18 -9.05 7.08 1.67
N THR A 19 -8.81 5.85 2.11
CA THR A 19 -9.76 4.73 2.00
C THR A 19 -9.96 4.08 3.37
N SER A 20 -11.18 3.63 3.64
CA SER A 20 -11.51 2.87 4.85
C SER A 20 -12.04 1.50 4.47
N ILE A 21 -11.50 0.45 5.09
CA ILE A 21 -11.91 -0.95 4.90
C ILE A 21 -12.24 -1.63 6.22
N GLY A 22 -13.01 -2.72 6.15
CA GLY A 22 -13.43 -3.46 7.34
C GLY A 22 -14.50 -2.74 8.16
N THR A 23 -14.76 -3.27 9.34
CA THR A 23 -15.76 -2.79 10.30
C THR A 23 -15.28 -3.09 11.71
N GLY A 24 -15.67 -2.26 12.67
CA GLY A 24 -15.31 -2.41 14.09
C GLY A 24 -14.88 -1.09 14.71
N SER A 25 -14.64 -1.08 16.02
CA SER A 25 -14.24 0.14 16.74
C SER A 25 -12.76 0.47 16.58
N ASP A 26 -11.92 -0.53 16.36
CA ASP A 26 -10.48 -0.37 16.34
C ASP A 26 -9.99 0.13 14.99
N LYS A 27 -8.89 0.88 14.99
CA LYS A 27 -8.37 1.54 13.79
C LYS A 27 -6.86 1.36 13.69
N LEU A 28 -6.46 0.64 12.64
CA LEU A 28 -5.08 0.61 12.16
C LEU A 28 -5.00 1.47 10.89
N LEU A 29 -4.19 2.52 10.92
CA LEU A 29 -3.92 3.37 9.77
C LEU A 29 -2.63 2.90 9.10
N LEU A 30 -2.70 2.58 7.81
CA LEU A 30 -1.55 2.29 6.96
C LEU A 30 -1.27 3.49 6.06
N ARG A 31 0.01 3.81 5.89
CA ARG A 31 0.49 4.73 4.86
C ARG A 31 1.09 3.90 3.73
N ILE A 32 0.48 3.96 2.56
CA ILE A 32 0.82 3.11 1.42
C ILE A 32 1.27 3.97 0.24
N SER A 33 2.33 3.56 -0.44
CA SER A 33 2.78 4.18 -1.68
C SER A 33 3.24 3.13 -2.68
N GLN A 34 3.52 3.56 -3.90
CA GLN A 34 3.99 2.68 -4.97
C GLN A 34 5.09 3.33 -5.82
N ASP A 35 5.81 2.47 -6.54
CA ASP A 35 6.38 2.82 -7.82
C ASP A 35 5.44 2.29 -8.91
N ALA A 36 4.89 3.19 -9.73
CA ALA A 36 3.94 2.82 -10.77
C ALA A 36 4.66 2.43 -12.05
N TYR A 37 4.30 1.29 -12.62
CA TYR A 37 4.80 0.85 -13.92
C TYR A 37 3.74 0.06 -14.67
N GLN A 38 3.36 0.50 -15.88
CA GLN A 38 2.25 -0.09 -16.67
C GLN A 38 0.92 -0.21 -15.90
N GLY A 39 0.65 0.73 -15.00
CA GLY A 39 -0.49 0.73 -14.08
C GLY A 39 -0.08 0.62 -12.62
N ASP A 40 -1.06 0.79 -11.75
CA ASP A 40 -0.87 0.92 -10.31
C ASP A 40 -0.65 -0.43 -9.60
N ALA A 41 0.06 -0.39 -8.49
CA ALA A 41 0.18 -1.52 -7.57
C ALA A 41 -1.17 -1.87 -6.93
N GLN A 42 -1.52 -3.15 -6.96
CA GLN A 42 -2.72 -3.72 -6.36
C GLN A 42 -2.34 -4.66 -5.24
N TYR A 43 -3.08 -4.60 -4.14
CA TYR A 43 -2.77 -5.36 -2.94
C TYR A 43 -4.01 -5.75 -2.16
N THR A 44 -3.86 -6.73 -1.26
CA THR A 44 -4.84 -6.99 -0.19
C THR A 44 -4.20 -6.77 1.17
N VAL A 45 -5.05 -6.54 2.17
CA VAL A 45 -4.66 -6.46 3.58
C VAL A 45 -5.38 -7.55 4.35
N SER A 46 -4.66 -8.29 5.17
CA SER A 46 -5.24 -9.23 6.13
C SER A 46 -4.71 -8.96 7.54
N VAL A 47 -5.53 -9.29 8.54
CA VAL A 47 -5.13 -9.30 9.95
C VAL A 47 -5.42 -10.68 10.51
N ASP A 48 -4.41 -11.30 11.12
CA ASP A 48 -4.43 -12.68 11.61
C ASP A 48 -4.89 -13.70 10.54
N GLY A 49 -4.43 -13.48 9.31
CA GLY A 49 -4.77 -14.33 8.16
C GLY A 49 -6.17 -14.09 7.57
N LYS A 50 -7.00 -13.24 8.18
CA LYS A 50 -8.31 -12.86 7.64
C LYS A 50 -8.19 -11.59 6.80
N GLN A 51 -8.48 -11.71 5.50
CA GLN A 51 -8.52 -10.54 4.63
C GLN A 51 -9.60 -9.54 5.09
N ILE A 52 -9.24 -8.26 5.11
CA ILE A 52 -10.13 -7.15 5.43
C ILE A 52 -10.41 -6.37 4.14
N GLY A 53 -11.68 -6.27 3.75
CA GLY A 53 -12.07 -5.64 2.48
C GLY A 53 -11.67 -6.45 1.23
N GLY A 54 -11.56 -5.76 0.10
CA GLY A 54 -11.23 -6.34 -1.20
C GLY A 54 -9.80 -6.09 -1.65
N VAL A 55 -9.59 -6.15 -2.97
CA VAL A 55 -8.35 -5.64 -3.59
C VAL A 55 -8.36 -4.12 -3.53
N LEU A 56 -7.23 -3.55 -3.11
CA LEU A 56 -6.94 -2.14 -3.08
C LEU A 56 -5.94 -1.78 -4.17
N THR A 57 -5.96 -0.52 -4.58
CA THR A 57 -5.01 0.06 -5.54
C THR A 57 -4.25 1.18 -4.83
N ALA A 58 -2.93 1.15 -4.91
CA ALA A 58 -2.08 2.24 -4.44
C ALA A 58 -2.05 3.32 -5.53
N HIS A 59 -2.15 4.58 -5.13
CA HIS A 59 -2.15 5.72 -6.02
C HIS A 59 -0.97 6.64 -5.75
N ALA A 60 -0.53 6.78 -4.49
CA ALA A 60 0.53 7.70 -4.13
C ALA A 60 1.93 7.28 -4.61
N SER A 61 2.73 8.25 -5.08
CA SER A 61 4.10 8.02 -5.51
C SER A 61 5.07 7.95 -4.32
N HIS A 62 5.80 6.84 -4.21
CA HIS A 62 6.83 6.64 -3.20
C HIS A 62 8.00 7.63 -3.40
N ALA A 63 8.48 7.77 -4.65
CA ALA A 63 9.54 8.71 -4.99
C ALA A 63 9.21 10.19 -4.67
N ALA A 64 7.92 10.56 -4.67
CA ALA A 64 7.46 11.89 -4.28
C ALA A 64 7.29 12.07 -2.75
N GLY A 65 7.57 11.03 -1.94
CA GLY A 65 7.36 11.04 -0.50
C GLY A 65 5.88 11.14 -0.11
N GLN A 66 4.98 10.68 -0.98
CA GLN A 66 3.54 10.72 -0.76
C GLN A 66 3.03 9.34 -0.34
N SER A 67 1.93 9.32 0.42
CA SER A 67 1.24 8.06 0.76
C SER A 67 -0.27 8.22 0.75
N ASP A 68 -0.95 7.21 0.23
CA ASP A 68 -2.34 6.94 0.53
C ASP A 68 -2.51 6.69 2.03
N THR A 69 -3.72 6.92 2.53
CA THR A 69 -4.12 6.51 3.87
C THR A 69 -5.14 5.38 3.76
N VAL A 70 -4.83 4.22 4.34
CA VAL A 70 -5.80 3.12 4.48
C VAL A 70 -6.15 2.95 5.94
N THR A 71 -7.39 3.22 6.32
CA THR A 71 -7.92 2.88 7.64
C THR A 71 -8.49 1.47 7.62
N VAL A 72 -7.82 0.54 8.28
CA VAL A 72 -8.29 -0.82 8.50
C VAL A 72 -9.04 -0.87 9.82
N ASN A 73 -10.35 -1.16 9.75
CA ASN A 73 -11.20 -1.26 10.94
C ASN A 73 -11.42 -2.73 11.31
N GLY A 74 -11.41 -3.01 12.62
CA GLY A 74 -11.60 -4.33 13.19
C GLY A 74 -12.11 -4.27 14.62
N ASP A 75 -12.40 -5.44 15.18
CA ASP A 75 -12.68 -5.65 16.61
C ASP A 75 -11.65 -6.67 17.12
N TRP A 76 -10.43 -6.20 17.38
CA TRP A 76 -9.30 -7.05 17.73
C TRP A 76 -9.22 -7.23 19.24
N ALA A 77 -8.92 -8.44 19.70
CA ALA A 77 -8.76 -8.70 21.13
C ALA A 77 -7.49 -8.00 21.67
N SER A 78 -7.27 -7.98 22.98
CA SER A 78 -5.99 -7.52 23.53
C SER A 78 -4.85 -8.45 23.08
N GLY A 79 -3.68 -7.90 22.74
CA GLY A 79 -2.52 -8.68 22.36
C GLY A 79 -1.98 -8.35 20.98
N GLY A 80 -1.08 -9.20 20.48
CA GLY A 80 -0.41 -9.01 19.19
C GLY A 80 -1.24 -9.54 18.02
N HIS A 81 -1.31 -8.75 16.95
CA HIS A 81 -2.03 -9.07 15.72
C HIS A 81 -1.11 -8.91 14.51
N THR A 82 -1.04 -9.95 13.68
CA THR A 82 -0.18 -9.94 12.49
C THR A 82 -0.95 -9.36 11.30
N VAL A 83 -0.43 -8.27 10.76
CA VAL A 83 -0.94 -7.66 9.53
C VAL A 83 -0.11 -8.19 8.38
N ALA A 84 -0.76 -8.67 7.32
CA ALA A 84 -0.08 -8.97 6.07
C ALA A 84 -0.61 -8.07 4.96
N VAL A 85 0.32 -7.42 4.25
CA VAL A 85 0.06 -6.71 3.00
C VAL A 85 0.57 -7.59 1.87
N ASN A 86 -0.32 -7.98 0.96
CA ASN A 86 -0.01 -8.91 -0.12
C ASN A 86 -0.07 -8.20 -1.47
N PHE A 87 1.09 -7.97 -2.08
CA PHE A 87 1.21 -7.35 -3.40
C PHE A 87 0.85 -8.35 -4.50
N LEU A 88 -0.02 -7.96 -5.43
CA LEU A 88 -0.73 -8.90 -6.32
C LEU A 88 -0.27 -8.89 -7.76
N ASN A 89 0.20 -7.76 -8.28
CA ASN A 89 0.43 -7.55 -9.70
C ASN A 89 1.82 -6.99 -9.95
N ASP A 90 2.84 -7.70 -9.53
CA ASP A 90 4.23 -7.34 -9.87
C ASP A 90 4.44 -7.23 -11.39
N ALA A 91 5.30 -6.29 -11.80
CA ALA A 91 5.68 -6.08 -13.19
C ALA A 91 7.09 -5.47 -13.28
N TRP A 92 8.02 -6.21 -13.87
CA TRP A 92 9.40 -5.77 -14.08
C TRP A 92 9.73 -5.61 -15.57
N GLY A 93 10.17 -4.41 -15.95
CA GLY A 93 10.54 -4.01 -17.31
C GLY A 93 12.04 -4.01 -17.59
N GLY A 94 12.87 -4.50 -16.67
CA GLY A 94 14.33 -4.61 -16.86
C GLY A 94 15.18 -3.49 -16.24
N SER A 95 14.56 -2.53 -15.55
CA SER A 95 15.27 -1.45 -14.85
C SER A 95 14.42 -0.89 -13.70
N ALA A 96 15.06 -0.27 -12.70
CA ALA A 96 14.36 0.28 -11.52
C ALA A 96 13.27 1.31 -11.87
N SER A 97 13.44 2.10 -12.94
CA SER A 97 12.40 3.04 -13.39
C SER A 97 11.24 2.39 -14.14
N LEU A 98 11.32 1.07 -14.37
CA LEU A 98 10.34 0.25 -15.06
C LEU A 98 9.95 -0.91 -14.14
N ASP A 99 9.75 -0.62 -12.87
CA ASP A 99 9.46 -1.60 -11.83
C ASP A 99 8.20 -1.21 -11.08
N ARG A 100 7.30 -2.16 -10.87
CA ARG A 100 6.11 -1.92 -10.06
C ARG A 100 6.35 -2.44 -8.67
N ASN A 101 6.46 -1.52 -7.72
CA ASN A 101 6.69 -1.86 -6.32
C ASN A 101 5.57 -1.32 -5.43
N LEU A 102 5.34 -1.99 -4.30
CA LEU A 102 4.44 -1.54 -3.26
C LEU A 102 5.20 -1.30 -1.96
N TYR A 103 4.81 -0.27 -1.24
CA TYR A 103 5.42 0.11 0.03
C TYR A 103 4.36 0.28 1.10
N VAL A 104 4.69 -0.19 2.31
CA VAL A 104 4.07 0.31 3.53
C VAL A 104 5.08 1.28 4.12
N ASP A 105 4.78 2.57 4.10
CA ASP A 105 5.70 3.60 4.60
C ASP A 105 5.69 3.63 6.12
N SER A 106 4.51 3.44 6.72
CA SER A 106 4.31 3.38 8.17
C SER A 106 2.92 2.82 8.52
N ALA A 107 2.76 2.42 9.77
CA ALA A 107 1.46 2.13 10.35
C ALA A 107 1.29 2.80 11.72
N THR A 108 0.06 3.13 12.07
CA THR A 108 -0.33 3.71 13.36
C THR A 108 -1.57 2.98 13.87
N TYR A 109 -1.51 2.47 15.09
CA TYR A 109 -2.66 1.88 15.77
C TYR A 109 -3.10 2.78 16.92
N GLY A 110 -4.33 3.27 16.88
CA GLY A 110 -4.77 4.35 17.78
C GLY A 110 -3.90 5.61 17.61
N SER A 111 -3.10 5.93 18.63
CA SER A 111 -2.12 7.04 18.61
C SER A 111 -0.65 6.56 18.57
N ALA A 112 -0.41 5.25 18.58
CA ALA A 112 0.93 4.67 18.65
C ALA A 112 1.44 4.27 17.27
N ALA A 113 2.66 4.66 16.95
CA ALA A 113 3.36 4.15 15.77
C ALA A 113 3.64 2.64 15.95
N VAL A 114 3.40 1.87 14.90
CA VAL A 114 3.70 0.44 14.89
C VAL A 114 5.13 0.23 14.44
N ALA A 115 5.94 -0.44 15.26
CA ALA A 115 7.32 -0.77 14.93
C ALA A 115 7.38 -1.72 13.72
N ASP A 116 8.46 -1.60 12.94
CA ASP A 116 8.76 -2.48 11.79
C ASP A 116 7.69 -2.51 10.69
N ALA A 117 6.72 -1.58 10.70
CA ALA A 117 5.69 -1.47 9.68
C ALA A 117 6.19 -0.89 8.34
N HIS A 118 7.44 -0.44 8.28
CA HIS A 118 8.05 0.02 7.03
C HIS A 118 8.46 -1.19 6.18
N LEU A 119 7.68 -1.48 5.14
CA LEU A 119 7.85 -2.65 4.28
C LEU A 119 8.08 -2.24 2.82
N SER A 120 8.98 -2.94 2.14
CA SER A 120 9.18 -2.84 0.69
C SER A 120 8.83 -4.17 0.03
N LEU A 121 7.85 -4.16 -0.86
CA LEU A 121 7.38 -5.32 -1.61
C LEU A 121 7.80 -5.14 -3.06
N ALA A 122 9.01 -5.58 -3.38
CA ALA A 122 9.62 -5.47 -4.72
C ALA A 122 9.21 -6.60 -5.69
N GLY A 123 8.16 -7.34 -5.33
CA GLY A 123 7.71 -8.51 -6.07
C GLY A 123 6.44 -9.08 -5.45
N GLN A 124 5.72 -9.88 -6.23
CA GLN A 124 4.42 -10.42 -5.81
C GLN A 124 4.56 -11.24 -4.52
N GLY A 125 3.64 -11.03 -3.58
CA GLY A 125 3.58 -11.79 -2.33
C GLY A 125 3.34 -10.92 -1.09
N ALA A 126 3.31 -11.59 0.05
CA ALA A 126 2.98 -10.98 1.32
C ALA A 126 4.24 -10.62 2.12
N GLN A 127 4.19 -9.44 2.74
CA GLN A 127 5.06 -9.04 3.85
C GLN A 127 4.20 -8.71 5.06
N ASN A 128 4.76 -8.84 6.26
CA ASN A 128 4.00 -8.70 7.48
C ASN A 128 4.73 -7.88 8.55
N PHE A 129 3.92 -7.31 9.44
CA PHE A 129 4.35 -6.69 10.68
C PHE A 129 3.30 -6.99 11.76
N THR A 130 3.60 -6.67 13.02
CA THR A 130 2.68 -6.91 14.15
C THR A 130 2.37 -5.59 14.84
N PHE A 131 1.10 -5.33 15.12
CA PHE A 131 0.69 -4.30 16.07
C PHE A 131 0.12 -4.93 17.34
N PHE A 132 0.00 -4.14 18.40
CA PHE A 132 -0.54 -4.58 19.69
C PHE A 132 -1.75 -3.73 20.07
N HIS A 133 -2.84 -4.38 20.48
CA HIS A 133 -4.00 -3.75 21.10
C HIS A 133 -3.91 -3.80 22.62
#